data_AF-Q9MKU6-F1
#
_entry.id   AF-Q9MKU6-F1
#
_cell.length_a   1.000
_cell.length_b   1.000
_cell.length_c   1.000
_cell.angle_alpha   90.00
_cell.angle_beta   90.00
_cell.angle_gamma   90.00
#
_symmetry.space_group_name_H-M   'P 1'
#
loop_
_entity.id
_entity.type
_entity.pdbx_description
1 polymer ?
#
loop_
_entity_poly.entity_id
_entity_poly.type
_entity_poly.pdbx_seq_one_letter_code
_entity_poly.pdbx_strand_id
1 'polypeptide(L)'
;GLLQPFSDAIKSFTKEQVYLNYSNYIYYYFSPVLSFMLSLMIWMVIPYYFNLIVFNLGILFFLCCMSLGVYTVMISGWSSNTNYSLLGGLRGVAQTISYEVSLILIMMSSIILIMDFNLMKFMDYQKLIWFIYMMLPLSFCFLSSLMAETN
;
A
#
# COMPACT_ATOMS: atom_id res chain seq x y z
N GLY A 1 2.17 -2.64 29.16
CA GLY A 1 1.45 -2.32 27.92
C GLY A 1 2.19 -1.29 27.08
N LEU A 2 2.22 -0.01 27.48
CA LEU A 2 2.74 1.10 26.65
C LEU A 2 4.21 0.98 26.21
N LEU A 3 5.09 0.40 27.04
CA LEU A 3 6.50 0.20 26.71
C LEU A 3 6.77 -1.04 25.82
N GLN A 4 5.74 -1.84 25.52
CA GLN A 4 5.86 -3.04 24.69
C GLN A 4 6.50 -2.78 23.32
N PRO A 5 6.04 -1.81 22.50
CA PRO A 5 6.64 -1.56 21.18
C PRO A 5 8.13 -1.16 21.26
N PHE A 6 8.53 -0.42 22.31
CA PHE A 6 9.94 -0.10 22.54
C PHE A 6 10.76 -1.36 22.85
N SER A 7 10.23 -2.25 23.70
CA SER A 7 10.91 -3.50 24.04
C SER A 7 11.07 -4.43 22.82
N ASP A 8 10.06 -4.51 21.94
CA ASP A 8 10.11 -5.33 20.74
C ASP A 8 11.07 -4.76 19.69
N ALA A 9 11.14 -3.43 19.56
CA ALA A 9 12.13 -2.77 18.69
C ALA A 9 13.56 -2.99 19.17
N ILE A 10 13.84 -2.79 20.47
CA ILE A 10 15.19 -3.05 21.01
C ILE A 10 15.57 -4.52 20.78
N LYS A 11 14.64 -5.45 21.04
CA LYS A 11 14.84 -6.88 20.82
C LYS A 11 15.14 -7.23 19.36
N SER A 12 14.51 -6.58 18.38
CA SER A 12 14.78 -6.86 16.96
C SER A 12 16.14 -6.34 16.52
N PHE A 13 16.59 -5.18 17.04
CA PHE A 13 17.92 -4.63 16.73
C PHE A 13 19.07 -5.38 17.43
N THR A 14 18.85 -5.93 18.63
CA THR A 14 19.90 -6.65 19.38
C THR A 14 19.98 -8.14 19.05
N LYS A 15 19.03 -8.69 18.29
CA LYS A 15 19.06 -10.10 17.88
C LYS A 15 20.20 -10.36 16.89
N GLU A 16 20.79 -11.54 16.99
CA GLU A 16 21.82 -11.99 16.05
C GLU A 16 21.28 -11.99 14.62
N GLN A 17 22.06 -11.43 13.70
CA GLN A 17 21.71 -11.40 12.28
C GLN A 17 21.96 -12.77 11.66
N VAL A 18 20.90 -13.39 11.14
CA VAL A 18 21.00 -14.65 10.40
C VAL A 18 21.15 -14.33 8.92
N TYR A 19 22.33 -14.63 8.34
CA TYR A 19 22.56 -14.52 6.90
C TYR A 19 22.09 -15.78 6.17
N LEU A 20 21.41 -15.60 5.05
CA LEU A 20 20.96 -16.69 4.17
C LEU A 20 22.07 -17.05 3.17
N ASN A 21 22.72 -18.20 3.35
CA ASN A 21 23.86 -18.64 2.53
C ASN A 21 23.55 -18.83 1.02
N TYR A 22 22.29 -19.10 0.67
CA TYR A 22 21.89 -19.39 -0.72
C TYR A 22 21.07 -18.26 -1.38
N SER A 23 20.98 -17.08 -0.75
CA SER A 23 20.14 -15.97 -1.24
C SER A 23 20.89 -15.00 -2.17
N ASN A 24 20.14 -14.34 -3.06
CA ASN A 24 20.63 -13.19 -3.82
C ASN A 24 20.67 -11.95 -2.91
N TYR A 25 21.80 -11.79 -2.20
CA TYR A 25 21.95 -10.84 -1.10
C TYR A 25 21.56 -9.39 -1.45
N ILE A 26 22.01 -8.87 -2.60
CA ILE A 26 21.77 -7.47 -3.01
C ILE A 26 20.25 -7.18 -3.11
N TYR A 27 19.53 -8.03 -3.84
CA TYR A 27 18.09 -7.87 -4.04
C TYR A 27 17.28 -8.13 -2.77
N TYR A 28 17.73 -9.09 -1.95
CA TYR A 28 17.10 -9.39 -0.67
C TYR A 28 17.21 -8.20 0.31
N TYR A 29 18.36 -7.55 0.38
CA TYR A 29 18.55 -6.39 1.27
C TYR A 29 17.88 -5.11 0.74
N PHE A 30 17.84 -4.91 -0.59
CA PHE A 30 17.26 -3.72 -1.18
C PHE A 30 15.71 -3.74 -1.18
N SER A 31 15.09 -4.91 -1.26
CA SER A 31 13.63 -5.02 -1.36
C SER A 31 12.85 -4.40 -0.18
N PRO A 32 13.24 -4.57 1.11
CA PRO A 32 12.57 -3.90 2.23
C PRO A 32 12.79 -2.39 2.25
N VAL A 33 13.93 -1.91 1.74
CA VAL A 33 14.21 -0.47 1.64
C VAL A 33 13.27 0.16 0.62
N LEU A 34 13.07 -0.49 -0.53
CA LEU A 34 12.19 0.03 -1.57
C LEU A 34 10.71 -0.02 -1.15
N SER A 35 10.26 -1.07 -0.46
CA SER A 35 8.89 -1.15 0.05
C SER A 35 8.61 -0.06 1.10
N PHE A 36 9.57 0.20 2.00
CA PHE A 36 9.46 1.28 2.95
C PHE A 36 9.37 2.65 2.26
N MET A 37 10.23 2.91 1.27
CA MET A 37 10.19 4.16 0.50
C MET A 37 8.87 4.37 -0.24
N LEU A 38 8.32 3.33 -0.88
CA LEU A 38 7.02 3.40 -1.54
C LEU A 38 5.89 3.72 -0.56
N SER A 39 5.91 3.12 0.63
CA SER A 39 4.89 3.43 1.64
C SER A 39 4.94 4.91 2.05
N LEU A 40 6.13 5.48 2.26
CA LEU A 40 6.27 6.92 2.57
C LEU A 40 5.79 7.83 1.43
N MET A 41 6.00 7.45 0.17
CA MET A 41 5.53 8.24 -0.98
C MET A 41 4.01 8.35 -1.04
N ILE A 42 3.29 7.29 -0.64
CA ILE A 42 1.82 7.30 -0.58
C ILE A 42 1.30 8.34 0.42
N TRP A 43 1.98 8.52 1.56
CA TRP A 43 1.58 9.48 2.59
C TRP A 43 1.67 10.95 2.13
N MET A 44 2.54 11.26 1.17
CA MET A 44 2.68 12.63 0.64
C MET A 44 1.44 13.13 -0.10
N VAL A 45 0.57 12.22 -0.53
CA VAL A 45 -0.59 12.48 -1.39
C VAL A 45 -1.84 12.79 -0.58
N ILE A 46 -1.85 12.36 0.69
CA ILE A 46 -3.01 12.47 1.57
C ILE A 46 -3.23 13.96 1.91
N PRO A 47 -4.44 14.50 1.68
CA PRO A 47 -4.74 15.90 1.96
C PRO A 47 -4.81 16.14 3.48
N TYR A 48 -3.77 16.77 4.03
CA TYR A 48 -3.80 17.32 5.40
C TYR A 48 -4.23 18.79 5.39
N TYR A 49 -4.71 19.29 6.53
CA TYR A 49 -5.09 20.71 6.69
C TYR A 49 -3.96 21.67 6.28
N PHE A 50 -2.71 21.30 6.55
CA PHE A 50 -1.52 21.95 6.02
C PHE A 50 -0.95 21.08 4.91
N ASN A 51 -1.55 21.16 3.72
CA ASN A 51 -1.16 20.27 2.63
C ASN A 51 0.25 20.61 2.15
N LEU A 52 1.19 19.67 2.26
CA LEU A 52 2.59 19.88 1.89
C LEU A 52 2.79 19.91 0.37
N ILE A 53 2.04 19.08 -0.36
CA ILE A 53 2.11 18.98 -1.82
C ILE A 53 0.69 18.79 -2.37
N VAL A 54 0.27 19.64 -3.31
CA VAL A 54 -1.01 19.50 -4.01
C VAL A 54 -0.76 18.87 -5.38
N PHE A 55 -1.21 17.64 -5.56
CA PHE A 55 -1.19 16.96 -6.85
C PHE A 55 -2.55 17.07 -7.55
N ASN A 56 -2.55 17.61 -8.78
CA ASN A 56 -3.76 17.62 -9.61
C ASN A 56 -4.24 16.20 -9.99
N LEU A 57 -3.30 15.25 -10.12
CA LEU A 57 -3.57 13.84 -10.43
C LEU A 57 -3.27 12.94 -9.22
N GLY A 58 -3.67 13.38 -8.02
CA GLY A 58 -3.33 12.69 -6.77
C GLY A 58 -3.78 11.23 -6.73
N ILE A 59 -4.98 10.93 -7.20
CA ILE A 59 -5.50 9.54 -7.20
C ILE A 59 -4.73 8.64 -8.17
N LEU A 60 -4.36 9.14 -9.34
CA LEU A 60 -3.56 8.39 -10.31
C LEU A 60 -2.18 8.07 -9.76
N PHE A 61 -1.54 9.04 -9.10
CA PHE A 61 -0.25 8.83 -8.46
C PHE A 61 -0.33 7.79 -7.32
N PHE A 62 -1.40 7.84 -6.52
CA PHE A 62 -1.67 6.82 -5.49
C PHE A 62 -1.71 5.41 -6.10
N LEU A 63 -2.50 5.22 -7.17
CA LEU A 63 -2.62 3.93 -7.86
C LEU A 63 -1.28 3.46 -8.45
N CYS A 64 -0.47 4.37 -9.03
CA CYS A 64 0.86 4.04 -9.52
C CYS A 64 1.82 3.59 -8.41
N CYS A 65 1.74 4.17 -7.21
CA CYS A 65 2.59 3.75 -6.10
C CYS A 65 2.20 2.37 -5.57
N MET A 66 0.89 2.07 -5.50
CA MET A 66 0.40 0.75 -5.11
C MET A 66 0.85 -0.33 -6.10
N SER A 67 0.75 -0.07 -7.41
CA SER A 67 1.19 -1.01 -8.45
C SER A 67 2.70 -1.32 -8.39
N LEU A 68 3.52 -0.33 -8.01
CA LEU A 68 4.96 -0.52 -7.80
C LEU A 68 5.26 -1.39 -6.57
N GLY A 69 4.38 -1.39 -5.56
CA GLY A 69 4.51 -2.20 -4.34
C GLY A 69 4.60 -3.69 -4.62
N VAL A 70 3.85 -4.18 -5.61
CA VAL A 70 3.81 -5.61 -6.00
C VAL A 70 5.19 -6.14 -6.39
N TYR A 71 6.01 -5.32 -7.06
CA TYR A 71 7.35 -5.72 -7.47
C TYR A 71 8.27 -5.96 -6.27
N THR A 72 8.09 -5.25 -5.16
CA THR A 72 8.91 -5.45 -3.95
C THR A 72 8.67 -6.82 -3.33
N VAL A 73 7.41 -7.27 -3.30
CA VAL A 73 7.01 -8.60 -2.81
C VAL A 73 7.56 -9.69 -3.72
N MET A 74 7.49 -9.49 -5.04
CA MET A 74 8.06 -10.44 -6.00
C MET A 74 9.58 -10.59 -5.85
N ILE A 75 10.32 -9.49 -5.76
CA ILE A 75 11.78 -9.48 -5.66
C ILE A 75 12.23 -10.11 -4.33
N SER A 76 11.56 -9.79 -3.22
CA SER A 76 11.87 -10.38 -1.91
C SER A 76 11.64 -11.89 -1.88
N GLY A 77 10.53 -12.39 -2.45
CA GLY A 77 10.21 -13.82 -2.50
C GLY A 77 11.14 -14.64 -3.41
N TRP A 78 11.59 -14.05 -4.52
CA TRP A 78 12.55 -14.68 -5.43
C TRP A 78 13.99 -14.66 -4.89
N SER A 79 14.42 -13.55 -4.30
CA SER A 79 15.79 -13.37 -3.84
C SER A 79 16.19 -14.28 -2.66
N SER A 80 15.24 -14.75 -1.85
CA SER A 80 15.49 -15.67 -0.74
C SER A 80 15.79 -17.11 -1.16
N ASN A 81 15.60 -17.46 -2.44
CA ASN A 81 16.01 -18.74 -3.05
C ASN A 81 15.53 -20.02 -2.32
N THR A 82 14.31 -19.98 -1.75
CA THR A 82 13.64 -21.20 -1.23
C THR A 82 12.29 -21.37 -1.92
N ASN A 83 11.91 -22.62 -2.21
CA ASN A 83 10.65 -22.90 -2.91
C ASN A 83 9.42 -22.40 -2.12
N TYR A 84 9.47 -22.47 -0.79
CA TYR A 84 8.36 -22.00 0.05
C TYR A 84 8.22 -20.48 0.01
N SER A 85 9.32 -19.73 0.13
CA SER A 85 9.28 -18.26 0.04
C SER A 85 8.84 -17.79 -1.34
N LEU A 86 9.28 -18.47 -2.41
CA LEU A 86 8.88 -18.15 -3.78
C LEU A 86 7.39 -18.37 -3.98
N LEU A 87 6.84 -19.52 -3.55
CA LEU A 87 5.42 -19.81 -3.64
C LEU A 87 4.58 -18.84 -2.79
N GLY A 88 5.07 -18.48 -1.60
CA GLY A 88 4.45 -17.46 -0.75
C GLY A 88 4.40 -16.09 -1.44
N GLY A 89 5.52 -15.65 -2.01
CA GLY A 89 5.63 -14.39 -2.75
C GLY A 89 4.71 -14.36 -3.98
N LEU A 90 4.66 -15.44 -4.77
CA LEU A 90 3.78 -15.53 -5.93
C LEU A 90 2.29 -15.51 -5.55
N ARG A 91 1.91 -16.12 -4.41
CA ARG A 91 0.54 -16.04 -3.90
C ARG A 91 0.18 -14.63 -3.44
N GLY A 92 1.09 -13.95 -2.75
CA GLY A 92 0.92 -12.55 -2.37
C GLY A 92 0.74 -11.65 -3.61
N VAL A 93 1.61 -11.79 -4.61
CA VAL A 93 1.53 -11.05 -5.88
C VAL A 93 0.20 -11.29 -6.61
N ALA A 94 -0.25 -12.55 -6.68
CA ALA A 94 -1.53 -12.87 -7.31
C ALA A 94 -2.71 -12.21 -6.55
N GLN A 95 -2.65 -12.19 -5.22
CA GLN A 95 -3.64 -11.51 -4.39
C GLN A 95 -3.63 -10.00 -4.66
N THR A 96 -2.49 -9.33 -4.52
CA THR A 96 -2.40 -7.87 -4.66
C THR A 96 -2.88 -7.40 -6.04
N ILE A 97 -2.46 -8.07 -7.13
CA ILE A 97 -2.89 -7.69 -8.50
C ILE A 97 -4.40 -7.88 -8.67
N SER A 98 -4.98 -8.96 -8.13
CA SER A 98 -6.42 -9.22 -8.26
C SER A 98 -7.27 -8.14 -7.58
N TYR A 99 -6.84 -7.67 -6.40
CA TYR A 99 -7.55 -6.65 -5.66
C TYR A 99 -7.25 -5.23 -6.14
N GLU A 100 -6.08 -4.98 -6.73
CA GLU A 100 -5.74 -3.69 -7.34
C GLU A 100 -6.73 -3.33 -8.47
N VAL A 101 -7.06 -4.29 -9.35
CA VAL A 101 -8.06 -4.07 -10.41
C VAL A 101 -9.43 -3.71 -9.82
N SER A 102 -9.84 -4.40 -8.76
CA SER A 102 -11.11 -4.12 -8.08
C SER A 102 -11.11 -2.74 -7.42
N LEU A 103 -9.99 -2.34 -6.81
CA LEU A 103 -9.80 -1.05 -6.17
C LEU A 103 -9.92 0.09 -7.18
N ILE A 104 -9.28 -0.05 -8.35
CA ILE A 104 -9.34 0.95 -9.42
C ILE A 104 -10.79 1.15 -9.86
N LEU A 105 -11.54 0.07 -10.10
CA LEU A 105 -12.94 0.14 -10.52
C LEU A 105 -13.83 0.82 -9.47
N ILE A 106 -13.65 0.49 -8.19
CA ILE A 106 -14.41 1.10 -7.10
C ILE A 106 -14.05 2.59 -6.96
N MET A 107 -12.76 2.95 -7.02
CA MET A 107 -12.31 4.33 -6.96
C MET A 107 -12.83 5.16 -8.14
N MET A 108 -12.87 4.60 -9.35
CA MET A 108 -13.44 5.28 -10.52
C MET A 108 -14.90 5.68 -10.31
N SER A 109 -15.70 4.85 -9.63
CA SER A 109 -17.09 5.20 -9.31
C SER A 109 -17.21 6.46 -8.44
N SER A 110 -16.27 6.66 -7.51
CA SER A 110 -16.22 7.85 -6.66
C SER A 110 -15.68 9.08 -7.40
N ILE A 111 -14.75 8.90 -8.33
CA ILE A 111 -14.19 9.98 -9.15
C ILE A 111 -15.26 10.58 -10.06
N ILE A 112 -16.15 9.75 -10.63
CA ILE A 112 -17.24 10.23 -11.49
C ILE A 112 -18.15 11.23 -10.76
N LEU A 113 -18.32 11.11 -9.44
CA LEU A 113 -19.12 12.07 -8.65
C LEU A 113 -18.47 13.46 -8.53
N ILE A 114 -17.14 13.52 -8.63
CA ILE A 114 -16.35 14.76 -8.44
C ILE A 114 -15.90 15.34 -9.78
N MET A 115 -15.76 14.51 -10.81
CA MET A 115 -15.24 14.86 -12.15
C MET A 115 -13.79 15.38 -12.14
N ASP A 116 -13.02 15.09 -11.09
CA ASP A 116 -11.62 15.46 -10.95
C ASP A 116 -10.82 14.42 -10.16
N PHE A 117 -9.51 14.35 -10.42
CA PHE A 117 -8.58 13.42 -9.77
C PHE A 117 -7.84 14.02 -8.56
N ASN A 118 -8.10 15.29 -8.23
CA ASN A 118 -7.46 15.96 -7.09
C ASN A 118 -8.16 15.57 -5.78
N LEU A 119 -7.40 15.01 -4.84
CA LEU A 119 -7.91 14.59 -3.52
C LEU A 119 -8.42 15.74 -2.66
N MET A 120 -7.96 16.98 -2.87
CA MET A 120 -8.49 18.13 -2.13
C MET A 120 -9.97 18.38 -2.46
N LYS A 121 -10.39 18.13 -3.71
CA LYS A 121 -11.78 18.31 -4.12
C LYS A 121 -12.71 17.34 -3.40
N PHE A 122 -12.24 16.14 -3.02
CA PHE A 122 -13.03 15.20 -2.21
C PHE A 122 -13.49 15.81 -0.88
N MET A 123 -12.64 16.62 -0.23
CA MET A 123 -13.02 17.30 1.02
C MET A 123 -14.10 18.36 0.79
N ASP A 124 -14.07 19.06 -0.35
CA ASP A 124 -15.06 20.09 -0.67
C ASP A 124 -16.44 19.50 -0.98
N TYR A 125 -16.50 18.41 -1.76
CA TYR A 125 -17.77 17.76 -2.13
C TYR A 125 -18.41 16.98 -0.97
N GLN A 126 -17.62 16.55 0.02
CA GLN A 126 -18.11 15.81 1.20
C GLN A 126 -18.57 16.70 2.38
N LYS A 127 -18.65 18.03 2.21
CA LYS A 127 -19.02 18.96 3.30
C LYS A 127 -20.42 18.73 3.86
N LEU A 128 -21.39 18.38 3.02
CA LEU A 128 -22.81 18.22 3.44
C LEU A 128 -23.14 16.77 3.80
N ILE A 129 -22.87 15.85 2.87
CA ILE A 129 -23.16 14.41 3.03
C ILE A 129 -21.90 13.65 2.65
N TRP A 130 -21.49 12.71 3.50
CA TRP A 130 -20.35 11.85 3.22
C TRP A 130 -20.69 10.84 2.12
N PHE A 131 -19.72 10.54 1.26
CA PHE A 131 -19.89 9.58 0.17
C PHE A 131 -20.16 8.16 0.64
N ILE A 132 -19.80 7.82 1.89
CA ILE A 132 -20.12 6.51 2.49
C ILE A 132 -21.65 6.29 2.49
N TYR A 133 -22.46 7.30 2.81
CA TYR A 133 -23.91 7.15 2.83
C TYR A 133 -24.50 7.03 1.42
N MET A 134 -23.97 7.78 0.45
CA MET A 134 -24.43 7.72 -0.93
C MET A 134 -24.05 6.39 -1.61
N MET A 135 -22.87 5.86 -1.31
CA MET A 135 -22.27 4.70 -1.97
C MET A 135 -22.04 3.54 -0.98
N LEU A 136 -23.04 3.25 -0.14
CA LEU A 136 -22.96 2.25 0.93
C LEU A 136 -22.40 0.88 0.47
N PRO A 137 -22.95 0.24 -0.59
CA PRO A 137 -22.44 -1.06 -1.04
C PRO A 137 -20.99 -1.00 -1.50
N LEU A 138 -20.63 0.07 -2.23
CA LEU A 138 -19.28 0.27 -2.75
C LEU A 138 -18.29 0.56 -1.62
N SER A 139 -18.71 1.25 -0.56
CA SER A 139 -17.85 1.49 0.61
C SER A 139 -17.46 0.21 1.33
N PHE A 140 -18.36 -0.78 1.42
CA PHE A 140 -18.04 -2.10 1.97
C PHE A 140 -17.10 -2.90 1.05
N CYS A 141 -17.37 -2.89 -0.25
CA CYS A 141 -16.45 -3.50 -1.23
C CYS A 141 -15.05 -2.86 -1.15
N PHE A 142 -14.98 -1.53 -1.03
CA PHE A 142 -13.73 -0.79 -0.91
C PHE A 142 -12.94 -1.18 0.33
N LEU A 143 -13.60 -1.31 1.48
CA LEU A 143 -12.94 -1.77 2.71
C LEU A 143 -12.39 -3.19 2.54
N SER A 144 -13.16 -4.09 1.91
CA SER A 144 -12.71 -5.47 1.67
C SER A 144 -11.51 -5.55 0.72
N SER A 145 -11.47 -4.72 -0.32
CA SER A 145 -10.33 -4.66 -1.24
C SER A 145 -9.09 -4.10 -0.57
N LEU A 146 -9.23 -3.05 0.25
CA LEU A 146 -8.10 -2.48 1.00
C LEU A 146 -7.50 -3.48 2.00
N MET A 147 -8.36 -4.22 2.72
CA MET A 147 -7.89 -5.26 3.64
C MET A 147 -7.12 -6.37 2.92
N ALA A 148 -7.57 -6.75 1.72
CA ALA A 148 -6.91 -7.77 0.92
C ALA A 148 -5.61 -7.28 0.27
N GLU A 149 -5.46 -5.98 0.02
CA GLU A 149 -4.28 -5.41 -0.61
C GLU A 149 -3.10 -5.23 0.36
N THR A 150 -3.36 -5.06 1.67
CA THR A 150 -2.32 -4.79 2.69
C THR A 150 -1.51 -6.00 3.15
N ASN A 151 -1.63 -7.16 2.49
CA ASN A 151 -0.89 -8.39 2.80
C ASN A 151 0.40 -8.50 2.01
#